data_AF-A0A1D2X4U5-F1
#
_entry.id   AF-A0A1D2X4U5-F1
#
_cell.length_a   1.000
_cell.length_b   1.000
_cell.length_c   1.000
_cell.angle_alpha   90.00
_cell.angle_beta   90.00
_cell.angle_gamma   90.00
#
_symmetry.space_group_name_H-M   'P 1'
#
loop_
_entity.id
_entity.type
_entity.pdbx_description
1 polymer ?
#
loop_
_entity_poly.entity_id
_entity_poly.type
_entity_poly.pdbx_seq_one_letter_code
_entity_poly.pdbx_strand_id
1 'polypeptide(L)' 'MISREKYIELVNTVLKRDLNKNQNQKEAILASIDENQCIVAGPGSGKTTVLVLKILKYYFVDNISLNNIIVTTFTKKSCT' A
#
# COMPACT_ATOMS: atom_id res chain seq x y z
N MET A 1 -10.31 13.39 -0.95
CA MET A 1 -9.70 12.29 -1.73
C MET A 1 -8.90 12.87 -2.87
N ILE A 2 -7.89 12.14 -3.34
CA ILE A 2 -7.05 12.50 -4.49
C ILE A 2 -7.17 11.45 -5.59
N SER A 3 -6.83 11.81 -6.82
CA SER A 3 -6.80 10.84 -7.92
C SER A 3 -5.66 9.82 -7.75
N ARG A 4 -5.76 8.70 -8.45
CA ARG A 4 -4.72 7.66 -8.48
C ARG A 4 -3.39 8.21 -8.99
N GLU A 5 -3.43 9.05 -10.01
CA GLU A 5 -2.24 9.67 -10.60
C GLU A 5 -1.56 10.59 -9.59
N LYS A 6 -2.36 11.41 -8.88
CA LYS A 6 -1.84 12.29 -7.82
C LYS A 6 -1.27 11.49 -6.65
N TYR A 7 -1.90 10.36 -6.30
CA TYR A 7 -1.38 9.46 -5.28
C TYR A 7 0.01 8.92 -5.65
N ILE A 8 0.17 8.42 -6.87
CA ILE A 8 1.47 7.92 -7.38
C ILE A 8 2.51 9.04 -7.37
N GLU A 9 2.16 10.23 -7.85
CA GLU A 9 3.03 11.41 -7.84
C GLU A 9 3.52 11.74 -6.42
N LEU A 10 2.61 11.76 -5.43
CA LEU A 10 2.95 12.05 -4.04
C LEU A 10 3.82 10.96 -3.40
N VAL A 11 3.57 9.69 -3.69
CA VAL A 11 4.44 8.60 -3.20
C VAL A 11 5.85 8.73 -3.80
N ASN A 12 5.94 9.06 -5.08
CA ASN A 12 7.22 9.24 -5.76
C ASN A 12 7.99 10.47 -5.21
N THR A 13 7.31 11.59 -4.97
CA THR A 13 7.93 12.87 -4.62
C THR A 13 8.14 13.06 -3.12
N VAL A 14 7.10 12.84 -2.32
CA VAL A 14 7.11 13.07 -0.86
C VAL A 14 7.78 11.91 -0.15
N LEU A 15 7.40 10.68 -0.47
CA LEU A 15 7.96 9.48 0.16
C LEU A 15 9.24 8.99 -0.50
N LYS A 16 9.66 9.63 -1.60
CA LYS A 16 10.86 9.27 -2.41
C LYS A 16 10.87 7.80 -2.81
N ARG A 17 9.70 7.24 -3.12
CA ARG A 17 9.51 5.84 -3.51
C ARG A 17 8.94 5.74 -4.90
N ASP A 18 9.76 5.35 -5.85
CA ASP A 18 9.35 5.18 -7.24
C ASP A 18 8.54 3.89 -7.44
N LEU A 19 7.22 4.02 -7.52
CA LEU A 19 6.30 2.90 -7.76
C LEU A 19 6.47 2.27 -9.14
N ASN A 20 7.06 2.97 -10.12
CA ASN A 20 7.20 2.43 -11.47
C ASN A 20 8.41 1.48 -11.61
N LYS A 21 9.30 1.42 -10.60
CA LYS A 21 10.47 0.51 -10.62
C LYS A 21 10.11 -0.96 -10.44
N ASN A 22 8.99 -1.26 -9.78
CA ASN A 22 8.57 -2.63 -9.51
C ASN A 22 7.07 -2.76 -9.78
N GLN A 23 6.76 -3.32 -10.95
CA GLN A 23 5.39 -3.44 -11.43
C GLN A 23 4.53 -4.34 -10.51
N ASN A 24 5.08 -5.44 -9.99
CA ASN A 24 4.36 -6.34 -9.07
C ASN A 24 3.96 -5.62 -7.77
N GLN A 25 4.85 -4.78 -7.22
CA GLN A 25 4.52 -3.98 -6.03
C GLN A 25 3.46 -2.93 -6.35
N LYS A 26 3.58 -2.25 -7.50
CA LYS A 26 2.61 -1.25 -7.95
C LYS A 26 1.22 -1.85 -8.12
N GLU A 27 1.12 -3.01 -8.75
CA GLU A 27 -0.13 -3.75 -8.92
C GLU A 27 -0.73 -4.16 -7.57
N ALA A 28 0.08 -4.70 -6.66
CA ALA A 28 -0.36 -5.02 -5.30
C ALA A 28 -0.90 -3.80 -4.53
N ILE A 29 -0.27 -2.63 -4.68
CA ILE A 29 -0.72 -1.39 -4.00
C ILE A 29 -2.00 -0.83 -4.64
N LEU A 30 -2.10 -0.86 -5.97
CA LEU A 30 -3.16 -0.18 -6.72
C LEU A 30 -4.38 -1.06 -7.05
N ALA A 31 -4.35 -2.35 -6.68
CA ALA A 31 -5.46 -3.27 -6.87
C ALA A 31 -6.80 -2.75 -6.30
N SER A 32 -7.88 -3.28 -6.85
CA SER A 32 -9.23 -2.93 -6.43
C SER A 32 -9.49 -3.34 -4.97
N ILE A 33 -10.45 -2.68 -4.32
CA ILE A 33 -10.90 -3.07 -2.98
C ILE A 33 -11.61 -4.44 -3.00
N ASP A 34 -12.31 -4.75 -4.09
CA ASP A 34 -13.08 -5.99 -4.24
C ASP A 34 -12.21 -7.20 -4.65
N GLU A 35 -10.89 -6.99 -4.78
CA GLU A 35 -9.94 -8.03 -5.16
C GLU A 35 -9.23 -8.61 -3.93
N ASN A 36 -9.46 -9.89 -3.67
CA ASN A 36 -8.70 -10.63 -2.66
C ASN A 36 -7.29 -10.93 -3.20
N GLN A 37 -6.26 -10.55 -2.44
CA GLN A 37 -4.87 -10.73 -2.84
C GLN A 37 -4.07 -11.60 -1.87
N CYS A 38 -3.29 -12.55 -2.41
CA CYS A 38 -2.26 -13.28 -1.69
C CYS A 38 -0.89 -12.94 -2.29
N ILE A 39 -0.08 -12.16 -1.55
CA ILE A 39 1.20 -11.66 -2.05
C ILE A 39 2.34 -12.53 -1.51
N VAL A 40 2.90 -13.38 -2.37
CA VAL A 40 4.07 -14.20 -2.04
C VAL A 40 5.34 -13.44 -2.41
N ALA A 41 6.22 -13.19 -1.45
CA ALA A 41 7.47 -12.49 -1.70
C ALA A 41 8.58 -12.87 -0.72
N GLY A 42 9.81 -12.96 -1.23
CA GLY A 42 11.00 -13.29 -0.44
C GLY A 42 11.33 -12.28 0.67
N PRO A 43 12.26 -12.61 1.58
CA PRO A 43 12.75 -11.66 2.58
C PRO A 43 13.34 -10.40 1.91
N GLY A 44 13.21 -9.23 2.54
CA GLY A 44 13.74 -7.96 2.01
C GLY A 44 12.98 -7.35 0.82
N SER A 45 11.98 -8.03 0.27
CA SER A 45 11.20 -7.57 -0.91
C SER A 45 10.29 -6.36 -0.69
N GLY A 46 10.25 -5.77 0.51
CA GLY A 46 9.45 -4.58 0.79
C GLY A 46 7.97 -4.83 1.12
N LYS A 47 7.58 -6.05 1.52
CA LYS A 47 6.19 -6.42 1.89
C LYS A 47 5.50 -5.40 2.81
N THR A 48 6.16 -5.00 3.90
CA THR A 48 5.60 -4.02 4.84
C THR A 48 5.39 -2.66 4.19
N THR A 49 6.31 -2.21 3.32
CA THR A 49 6.15 -0.98 2.55
C THR A 49 4.93 -1.06 1.64
N VAL A 50 4.75 -2.18 0.92
CA VAL A 50 3.57 -2.43 0.07
C VAL A 50 2.29 -2.35 0.90
N LEU A 51 2.25 -3.00 2.07
CA LEU A 51 1.09 -2.98 2.96
C LEU A 51 0.73 -1.56 3.42
N VAL A 52 1.72 -0.78 3.87
CA VAL A 52 1.51 0.61 4.31
C VAL A 52 0.99 1.48 3.16
N LEU A 53 1.61 1.39 1.97
CA LEU A 53 1.16 2.15 0.80
C LEU A 53 -0.23 1.70 0.33
N LYS A 54 -0.60 0.43 0.49
CA LYS A 54 -1.96 -0.03 0.19
C LYS A 54 -3.00 0.58 1.14
N ILE A 55 -2.70 0.66 2.45
CA ILE A 55 -3.57 1.32 3.44
C ILE A 55 -3.73 2.82 3.12
N LEU A 56 -2.65 3.50 2.74
CA LEU A 56 -2.73 4.91 2.33
C LEU A 56 -3.57 5.09 1.05
N LYS A 57 -3.45 4.17 0.08
CA LYS A 57 -4.29 4.16 -1.14
C LYS A 57 -5.77 3.99 -0.77
N TYR A 58 -6.09 3.07 0.13
CA TYR A 58 -7.46 2.88 0.63
C TYR A 58 -8.05 4.18 1.20
N TYR A 59 -7.29 4.90 2.03
CA TYR A 59 -7.77 6.14 2.63
C TYR A 59 -7.85 7.31 1.63
N PHE A 60 -6.77 7.58 0.90
CA PHE A 60 -6.67 8.78 0.09
C PHE A 60 -7.36 8.68 -1.28
N VAL A 61 -7.42 7.47 -1.84
CA VAL A 61 -7.93 7.21 -3.20
C VAL A 61 -9.31 6.54 -3.16
N ASP A 62 -9.52 5.55 -2.28
CA ASP A 62 -10.78 4.79 -2.24
C ASP A 62 -11.79 5.30 -1.19
N ASN A 63 -11.46 6.37 -0.45
CA ASN A 63 -12.30 6.96 0.61
C ASN A 63 -12.61 6.05 1.80
N ILE A 64 -11.80 5.03 2.05
CA ILE A 64 -12.07 4.10 3.13
C ILE A 64 -11.55 4.71 4.42
N SER A 65 -12.44 4.93 5.39
CA SER A 65 -12.04 5.35 6.74
C SER A 65 -11.04 4.37 7.33
N LEU A 66 -9.97 4.87 7.96
CA LEU A 66 -8.98 4.02 8.62
C LEU A 66 -9.59 3.15 9.73
N ASN A 67 -10.69 3.61 10.34
CA ASN A 67 -11.44 2.83 11.34
C ASN A 67 -12.11 1.58 10.75
N ASN A 68 -12.26 1.51 9.42
CA ASN A 68 -12.81 0.35 8.72
C ASN A 68 -11.71 -0.65 8.27
N ILE A 69 -10.44 -0.39 8.58
CA ILE A 69 -9.31 -1.20 8.15
C ILE A 69 -8.68 -1.89 9.37
N ILE A 70 -8.59 -3.21 9.33
CA ILE A 70 -7.89 -4.01 10.33
C ILE A 70 -6.55 -4.45 9.76
N VAL A 71 -5.47 -4.17 10.49
CA VAL A 71 -4.11 -4.60 10.16
C VAL A 71 -3.58 -5.46 11.29
N THR A 72 -3.34 -6.74 11.01
CA THR A 72 -2.80 -7.68 11.99
C THR A 72 -1.38 -8.09 11.63
N THR A 73 -0.55 -8.25 12.65
CA THR A 73 0.82 -8.76 12.51
C THR A 73 1.15 -9.68 13.68
N PHE A 74 2.15 -10.53 13.52
CA PHE A 74 2.48 -11.54 14.52
C PHE A 74 3.13 -10.95 15.79
N THR A 75 3.91 -9.88 15.65
CA THR A 75 4.67 -9.32 16.79
C THR A 75 4.21 -7.91 17.13
N LYS A 76 4.18 -7.60 18.43
CA LYS A 76 3.91 -6.24 18.91
C LYS A 76 4.88 -5.22 18.30
N LYS A 77 6.15 -5.57 18.16
CA LYS A 77 7.19 -4.71 17.57
C LYS A 77 6.91 -4.33 16.11
N SER A 78 6.21 -5.16 15.36
CA SER A 78 5.81 -4.84 13.98
C SER A 78 4.59 -3.91 13.91
N CYS A 79 3.90 -3.69 15.03
CA CYS A 79 2.68 -2.89 15.13
C CYS A 79 2.91 -1.52 15.82
N THR A 80 4.09 -1.31 16.40
CA THR A 80 4.46 -0.07 17.12
C THR A 80 5.44 0.72 16.28
#